data_AF-A0A1W9PZ15-F1
#
_entry.id   AF-A0A1W9PZ15-F1
#
_cell.length_a   1.000
_cell.length_b   1.000
_cell.length_c   1.000
_cell.angle_alpha   90.00
_cell.angle_beta   90.00
_cell.angle_gamma   90.00
#
_symmetry.space_group_name_H-M   'P 1'
#
loop_
_entity.id
_entity.type
_entity.pdbx_description
1 polymer ?
#
loop_
_entity_poly.entity_id
_entity_poly.type
_entity_poly.pdbx_seq_one_letter_code
_entity_poly.pdbx_strand_id
1 'polypeptide(L)'
;MSKKKILLGFIALVILGLALSQFPPIKRRLSWRVEVAKTYLRGIVYPAKPVPTAQPRPTSLASSTSQPAPTISIAETIQPTSTKTPKPIPAQVSLPVPSYELQDMNNCGPASLTMALRYYGWDGDQFDISEVIKPIPQDRNVNPEEMVYYVRNYAGWLRAEYRVNGSLPLLKKLIA
;
A
#
# COMPACT_ATOMS: atom_id res chain seq x y z
N MET A 1 -19.29 54.77 -0.06
CA MET A 1 -17.91 54.31 -0.35
C MET A 1 -17.69 54.32 -1.87
N SER A 2 -16.58 54.84 -2.40
CA SER A 2 -16.36 54.91 -3.86
C SER A 2 -16.23 53.51 -4.47
N LYS A 3 -16.80 53.29 -5.66
CA LYS A 3 -16.69 52.02 -6.42
C LYS A 3 -15.24 51.55 -6.56
N LYS A 4 -14.29 52.49 -6.67
CA LYS A 4 -12.85 52.20 -6.73
C LYS A 4 -12.31 51.60 -5.43
N LYS A 5 -12.75 52.09 -4.27
CA LYS A 5 -12.34 51.56 -2.95
C LYS A 5 -12.91 50.16 -2.72
N ILE A 6 -14.14 49.90 -3.17
CA ILE A 6 -14.77 48.57 -3.13
C ILE A 6 -13.96 47.59 -3.99
N LEU A 7 -13.64 47.96 -5.23
CA LEU A 7 -12.86 47.12 -6.15
C LEU A 7 -11.47 46.79 -5.59
N LEU A 8 -10.76 47.80 -5.06
CA LEU A 8 -9.45 47.60 -4.45
C LEU A 8 -9.52 46.69 -3.22
N GLY A 9 -10.54 46.85 -2.38
CA GLY A 9 -10.77 45.97 -1.23
C GLY A 9 -11.02 44.51 -1.64
N PHE A 10 -11.81 44.30 -2.71
CA PHE A 10 -12.05 42.96 -3.24
C PHE A 10 -10.77 42.31 -3.79
N ILE A 11 -9.98 43.04 -4.58
CA ILE A 11 -8.71 42.54 -5.12
C ILE A 11 -7.74 42.18 -3.98
N ALA A 12 -7.63 43.04 -2.96
CA ALA A 12 -6.78 42.77 -1.80
C ALA A 12 -7.21 41.49 -1.05
N LEU A 13 -8.52 41.28 -0.90
CA LEU A 13 -9.06 40.06 -0.27
C LEU A 13 -8.74 38.81 -1.11
N VAL A 14 -8.86 38.88 -2.43
CA VAL A 14 -8.50 37.76 -3.33
C VAL A 14 -7.01 37.45 -3.22
N ILE A 15 -6.14 38.46 -3.25
CA ILE A 15 -4.69 38.27 -3.12
C ILE A 15 -4.36 37.65 -1.75
N LEU A 16 -4.96 38.15 -0.67
CA LEU A 16 -4.79 37.58 0.67
C LEU A 16 -5.25 36.12 0.74
N GLY A 17 -6.39 35.80 0.14
CA GLY A 17 -6.89 34.43 0.06
C GLY A 17 -5.95 33.51 -0.72
N LEU A 18 -5.38 33.99 -1.83
CA LEU A 18 -4.39 33.25 -2.61
C LEU A 18 -3.06 33.06 -1.87
N ALA A 19 -2.62 34.07 -1.10
CA ALA A 19 -1.44 33.97 -0.26
C ALA A 19 -1.65 32.94 0.87
N LEU A 20 -2.79 32.99 1.56
CA LEU A 20 -3.15 32.03 2.61
C LEU A 20 -3.28 30.60 2.05
N SER A 21 -3.72 30.43 0.80
CA SER A 21 -3.82 29.11 0.17
C SER A 21 -2.47 28.46 -0.14
N GLN A 22 -1.36 29.22 -0.11
CA GLN A 22 -0.01 28.66 -0.23
C GLN A 22 0.47 28.01 1.07
N PHE A 23 -0.17 28.31 2.21
CA PHE A 23 0.23 27.72 3.49
C PHE A 23 -0.09 26.21 3.51
N PRO A 24 0.87 25.31 3.83
CA PRO A 24 0.69 23.86 3.65
C PRO A 24 -0.59 23.25 4.23
N PRO A 25 -1.01 23.53 5.48
CA PRO A 25 -2.22 22.94 6.03
C PRO A 25 -3.51 23.45 5.35
N ILE A 26 -3.51 24.67 4.82
CA ILE A 26 -4.64 25.22 4.05
C ILE A 26 -4.65 24.61 2.66
N LYS A 27 -3.49 24.60 1.99
CA LYS A 27 -3.30 24.01 0.66
C LYS A 27 -3.81 22.58 0.59
N ARG A 28 -3.43 21.73 1.56
CA ARG A 28 -3.84 20.32 1.63
C ARG A 28 -5.35 20.14 1.77
N ARG A 29 -6.00 20.94 2.62
CA ARG A 29 -7.46 20.89 2.80
C ARG A 29 -8.19 21.38 1.56
N LEU A 30 -7.68 22.43 0.93
CA LEU A 30 -8.27 23.01 -0.27
C LEU A 30 -8.11 22.07 -1.47
N SER A 31 -6.93 21.48 -1.67
CA SER A 31 -6.68 20.54 -2.78
C SER A 31 -7.63 19.35 -2.72
N TRP A 32 -7.87 18.76 -1.54
CA TRP A 32 -8.85 17.68 -1.39
C TRP A 32 -10.25 18.10 -1.83
N ARG A 33 -10.72 19.26 -1.37
CA ARG A 33 -12.05 19.79 -1.74
C ARG A 33 -12.17 20.06 -3.23
N VAL A 34 -11.12 20.60 -3.84
CA VAL A 34 -11.06 20.86 -5.29
C VAL A 34 -11.08 19.55 -6.08
N GLU A 35 -10.32 18.52 -5.67
CA GLU A 35 -10.33 17.21 -6.34
C GLU A 35 -11.69 16.52 -6.25
N VAL A 36 -12.36 16.60 -5.10
CA VAL A 36 -13.73 16.08 -4.93
C VAL A 36 -14.71 16.81 -5.86
N ALA A 37 -14.67 18.14 -5.89
CA ALA A 37 -15.54 18.95 -6.75
C ALA A 37 -15.29 18.65 -8.24
N LYS A 38 -14.01 18.58 -8.65
CA LYS A 38 -13.60 18.25 -10.01
C LYS A 38 -14.05 16.84 -10.41
N THR A 39 -13.90 15.87 -9.51
CA THR A 39 -14.35 14.49 -9.75
C THR A 39 -15.86 14.43 -9.92
N TYR A 40 -16.61 15.15 -9.09
CA TYR A 40 -18.07 15.22 -9.21
C TYR A 40 -18.52 15.84 -10.54
N LEU A 41 -17.95 17.00 -10.91
CA LEU A 41 -18.23 17.64 -12.20
C LEU A 41 -17.88 16.72 -13.38
N ARG A 42 -16.74 16.03 -13.30
CA ARG A 42 -16.35 15.05 -14.31
C ARG A 42 -17.33 13.87 -14.38
N GLY A 43 -17.86 13.42 -13.26
CA GLY A 43 -18.87 12.36 -13.21
C GLY A 43 -20.20 12.76 -13.85
N ILE A 44 -20.56 14.06 -13.80
CA ILE A 44 -21.72 14.59 -14.51
C ILE A 44 -21.51 14.54 -16.02
N VAL A 45 -20.33 14.96 -16.51
CA VAL A 45 -20.04 15.02 -17.95
C VAL A 45 -19.68 13.64 -18.53
N TYR A 46 -18.99 12.81 -17.74
CA TYR A 46 -18.45 11.49 -18.12
C TYR A 46 -18.79 10.46 -17.04
N PRO A 47 -20.05 10.01 -16.96
CA PRO A 47 -20.47 9.03 -15.94
C PRO A 47 -19.76 7.69 -16.13
N ALA A 48 -19.47 7.03 -15.02
CA ALA A 48 -18.88 5.69 -15.03
C ALA A 48 -19.83 4.69 -15.68
N LYS A 49 -19.31 3.90 -16.63
CA LYS A 49 -20.03 2.78 -17.20
C LYS A 49 -19.94 1.57 -16.26
N PRO A 50 -20.85 0.59 -16.38
CA PRO A 50 -20.74 -0.66 -15.61
C PRO A 50 -19.35 -1.25 -15.75
N VAL A 51 -18.77 -1.69 -14.63
CA VAL A 51 -17.51 -2.43 -14.65
C VAL A 51 -17.72 -3.76 -15.41
N PRO A 52 -16.75 -4.23 -16.20
CA PRO A 52 -16.85 -5.53 -16.84
C PRO A 52 -17.12 -6.60 -15.78
N THR A 53 -18.22 -7.34 -15.95
CA THR A 53 -18.48 -8.51 -15.12
C THR A 53 -17.35 -9.51 -15.34
N ALA A 54 -16.71 -9.97 -14.26
CA ALA A 54 -15.68 -11.01 -14.37
C ALA A 54 -16.30 -12.24 -15.04
N GLN A 55 -15.86 -12.53 -16.27
CA GLN A 55 -16.24 -13.76 -16.96
C GLN A 55 -15.75 -14.94 -16.10
N PRO A 56 -16.58 -15.96 -15.82
CA PRO A 56 -16.10 -17.16 -15.15
C PRO A 56 -14.92 -17.72 -15.95
N ARG A 57 -13.75 -17.79 -15.30
CA ARG A 57 -12.57 -18.42 -15.89
C ARG A 57 -12.90 -19.91 -16.06
N PRO A 58 -12.82 -20.50 -17.27
CA PRO A 58 -12.98 -21.93 -17.40
C PRO A 58 -11.91 -22.63 -16.57
N THR A 59 -12.35 -23.46 -15.62
CA THR A 59 -11.50 -24.37 -14.85
C THR A 59 -11.06 -25.51 -15.76
N SER A 60 -10.17 -25.26 -16.71
CA SER A 60 -9.32 -26.34 -17.24
C SER A 60 -8.02 -26.33 -16.45
N LEU A 61 -8.03 -27.02 -15.31
CA LEU A 61 -6.77 -27.62 -14.85
C LEU A 61 -6.41 -28.63 -15.95
N ALA A 62 -5.45 -28.30 -16.81
CA ALA A 62 -4.73 -29.32 -17.53
C ALA A 62 -4.04 -30.17 -16.46
N SER A 63 -4.62 -31.32 -16.15
CA SER A 63 -3.94 -32.34 -15.35
C SER A 63 -2.77 -32.80 -16.20
N SER A 64 -1.57 -32.33 -15.89
CA SER A 64 -0.35 -32.88 -16.48
C SER A 64 -0.21 -34.31 -15.97
N THR A 65 -0.65 -35.28 -16.77
CA THR A 65 -0.36 -36.69 -16.52
C THR A 65 1.15 -36.85 -16.49
N SER A 66 1.72 -37.09 -15.31
CA SER A 66 3.14 -37.41 -15.16
C SER A 66 3.41 -38.75 -15.85
N GLN A 67 4.07 -38.70 -17.01
CA GLN A 67 4.65 -39.87 -17.65
C GLN A 67 5.78 -40.40 -16.76
N PRO A 68 5.83 -41.70 -16.44
CA PRO A 68 6.94 -42.25 -15.66
C PRO A 68 8.24 -42.13 -16.45
N ALA A 69 9.21 -41.41 -15.87
CA ALA A 69 10.58 -41.37 -16.36
C ALA A 69 11.27 -42.72 -16.13
N PRO A 70 12.21 -43.15 -17.00
CA PRO A 70 12.95 -44.39 -16.79
C PRO A 70 13.82 -44.30 -15.54
N THR A 71 13.73 -45.32 -14.68
CA THR A 71 14.52 -45.49 -13.47
C THR A 71 15.98 -45.74 -13.82
N ILE A 72 16.86 -44.76 -13.58
CA ILE A 72 18.30 -45.01 -13.48
C ILE A 72 18.59 -45.30 -12.01
N SER A 73 18.97 -46.54 -11.71
CA SER A 73 19.40 -46.96 -10.37
C SER A 73 20.84 -46.52 -10.14
N ILE A 74 21.01 -45.42 -9.40
CA ILE A 74 22.30 -45.09 -8.76
C ILE A 74 22.10 -45.38 -7.27
N ALA A 75 22.80 -46.40 -6.78
CA ALA A 75 22.84 -46.73 -5.37
C ALA A 75 23.74 -45.73 -4.63
N GLU A 76 23.15 -44.61 -4.19
CA GLU A 76 23.80 -43.71 -3.23
C GLU A 76 23.56 -44.20 -1.80
N THR A 77 24.65 -44.39 -1.06
CA THR A 77 24.63 -44.70 0.37
C THR A 77 24.09 -43.51 1.16
N ILE A 78 22.85 -43.62 1.63
CA ILE A 78 22.16 -42.57 2.40
C ILE A 78 22.70 -42.60 3.85
N GLN A 79 23.54 -41.63 4.19
CA GLN A 79 23.91 -41.37 5.59
C GLN A 79 22.72 -40.71 6.30
N PRO A 80 22.32 -41.14 7.52
CA PRO A 80 21.17 -40.56 8.21
C PRO A 80 21.46 -39.11 8.58
N THR A 81 20.86 -38.19 7.83
CA THR A 81 20.82 -36.77 8.18
C THR A 81 19.87 -36.64 9.37
N SER A 82 20.31 -36.01 10.47
CA SER A 82 19.45 -35.82 11.64
C SER A 82 18.21 -35.02 11.24
N THR A 83 17.06 -35.68 11.14
CA THR A 83 15.78 -35.02 10.88
C THR A 83 15.44 -34.14 12.09
N LYS A 84 15.68 -32.83 11.99
CA LYS A 84 15.16 -31.88 12.97
C LYS A 84 13.64 -31.92 12.89
N THR A 85 12.99 -32.54 13.87
CA THR A 85 11.53 -32.53 13.98
C THR A 85 11.05 -31.08 14.10
N PRO A 86 10.12 -30.60 13.24
CA PRO A 86 9.61 -29.25 13.33
C PRO A 86 8.94 -29.02 14.68
N LYS A 87 9.29 -27.92 15.37
CA LYS A 87 8.61 -27.52 16.60
C LYS A 87 7.11 -27.31 16.30
N PRO A 88 6.19 -27.79 17.15
CA PRO A 88 4.76 -27.55 16.96
C PRO A 88 4.44 -26.05 16.99
N ILE A 89 3.53 -25.62 16.11
CA ILE A 89 3.05 -24.25 16.03
C ILE A 89 2.20 -23.97 17.29
N PRO A 90 2.36 -22.83 17.98
CA PRO A 90 1.50 -22.44 19.09
C PRO A 90 0.03 -22.41 18.69
N ALA A 91 -0.87 -22.73 19.63
CA ALA A 91 -2.31 -22.72 19.38
C ALA A 91 -2.85 -21.30 19.09
N GLN A 92 -2.22 -20.28 19.66
CA GLN A 92 -2.57 -18.87 19.49
C GLN A 92 -1.33 -17.99 19.63
N VAL A 93 -1.25 -16.95 18.81
CA VAL A 93 -0.32 -15.83 18.95
C VAL A 93 -1.12 -14.54 18.84
N SER A 94 -0.77 -13.56 19.67
CA SER A 94 -1.31 -12.20 19.61
C SER A 94 -0.15 -11.24 19.33
N LEU A 95 -0.29 -10.42 18.30
CA LEU A 95 0.68 -9.37 17.99
C LEU A 95 0.26 -8.08 18.68
N PRO A 96 1.16 -7.37 19.39
CA PRO A 96 0.83 -6.06 19.94
C PRO A 96 0.43 -5.10 18.82
N VAL A 97 -0.59 -4.28 19.08
CA VAL A 97 -1.11 -3.31 18.11
C VAL A 97 -0.14 -2.12 18.06
N PRO A 98 0.40 -1.75 16.89
CA PRO A 98 1.24 -0.57 16.74
C PRO A 98 0.43 0.72 16.85
N SER A 99 1.10 1.87 17.02
CA SER A 99 0.43 3.17 17.04
C SER A 99 -0.30 3.44 15.72
N TYR A 100 -1.58 3.78 15.84
CA TYR A 100 -2.48 4.04 14.71
C TYR A 100 -2.03 5.23 13.86
N GLU A 101 -2.08 5.07 12.54
CA GLU A 101 -1.81 6.12 11.57
C GLU A 101 -3.10 6.43 10.78
N LEU A 102 -3.64 7.63 10.92
CA LEU A 102 -4.79 8.07 10.13
C LEU A 102 -4.34 8.40 8.71
N GLN A 103 -4.77 7.62 7.72
CA GLN A 103 -4.38 7.87 6.33
C GLN A 103 -4.81 9.24 5.80
N ASP A 104 -3.95 9.85 5.00
CA ASP A 104 -4.28 11.01 4.16
C ASP A 104 -4.87 10.55 2.80
N MET A 105 -5.13 11.51 1.91
CA MET A 105 -5.66 11.27 0.56
C MET A 105 -4.86 10.20 -0.19
N ASN A 106 -5.55 9.13 -0.59
CA ASN A 106 -4.99 8.01 -1.36
C ASN A 106 -3.76 7.35 -0.71
N ASN A 107 -3.58 7.51 0.60
CA ASN A 107 -2.35 7.11 1.28
C ASN A 107 -2.47 5.81 2.09
N CYS A 108 -3.43 4.94 1.76
CA CYS A 108 -3.67 3.70 2.48
C CYS A 108 -2.45 2.76 2.52
N GLY A 109 -1.68 2.69 1.43
CA GLY A 109 -0.43 1.93 1.37
C GLY A 109 0.63 2.46 2.34
N PRO A 110 1.07 3.73 2.20
CA PRO A 110 2.03 4.34 3.12
C PRO A 110 1.59 4.35 4.59
N ALA A 111 0.31 4.62 4.88
CA ALA A 111 -0.22 4.55 6.24
C ALA A 111 -0.18 3.12 6.82
N SER A 112 -0.52 2.11 6.01
CA SER A 112 -0.42 0.71 6.42
C SER A 112 1.02 0.28 6.65
N LEU A 113 1.94 0.69 5.77
CA LEU A 113 3.37 0.41 5.93
C LEU A 113 3.92 1.07 7.19
N THR A 114 3.54 2.32 7.47
CA THR A 114 3.92 3.04 8.70
C THR A 114 3.56 2.23 9.95
N MET A 115 2.31 1.78 10.05
CA MET A 115 1.87 0.97 11.19
C MET A 115 2.65 -0.35 11.27
N ALA A 116 2.91 -1.01 10.14
CA ALA A 116 3.69 -2.24 10.11
C ALA A 116 5.17 -2.04 10.52
N LEU A 117 5.80 -0.93 10.11
CA LEU A 117 7.18 -0.62 10.48
C LEU A 117 7.31 -0.23 11.96
N ARG A 118 6.34 0.52 12.49
CA ARG A 118 6.28 0.87 13.93
C ARG A 118 6.20 -0.34 14.84
N TYR A 119 5.59 -1.44 14.39
CA TYR A 119 5.60 -2.72 15.10
C TYR A 119 7.04 -3.21 15.38
N TYR A 120 7.98 -2.93 14.46
CA TYR A 120 9.39 -3.28 14.59
C TYR A 120 10.27 -2.15 15.17
N GLY A 121 9.65 -1.11 15.73
CA GLY A 121 10.35 0.01 16.36
C GLY A 121 10.92 1.05 15.39
N TRP A 122 10.48 1.04 14.12
CA TRP A 122 10.78 2.15 13.20
C TRP A 122 10.01 3.41 13.60
N ASP A 123 10.66 4.56 13.47
CA ASP A 123 10.11 5.88 13.77
C ASP A 123 9.92 6.69 12.48
N GLY A 124 8.80 7.41 12.42
CA GLY A 124 8.36 8.15 11.23
C GLY A 124 6.85 8.05 11.00
N ASP A 125 6.39 8.64 9.90
CA ASP A 125 4.99 8.73 9.52
C ASP A 125 4.74 8.37 8.04
N GLN A 126 3.47 8.44 7.62
CA GLN A 126 3.08 8.11 6.26
C GLN A 126 3.65 9.10 5.21
N PHE A 127 4.05 10.30 5.62
CA PHE A 127 4.59 11.33 4.73
C PHE A 127 6.06 11.02 4.40
N ASP A 128 6.84 10.52 5.36
CA ASP A 128 8.20 10.00 5.12
C ASP A 128 8.21 8.89 4.05
N ILE A 129 7.17 8.07 4.04
CA ILE A 129 7.01 6.97 3.06
C ILE A 129 6.50 7.50 1.73
N SER A 130 5.41 8.26 1.75
CA SER A 130 4.76 8.74 0.52
C SER A 130 5.61 9.73 -0.26
N GLU A 131 6.51 10.49 0.36
CA GLU A 131 7.45 11.35 -0.37
C GLU A 131 8.35 10.56 -1.32
N VAL A 132 8.66 9.30 -1.00
CA VAL A 132 9.52 8.43 -1.81
C VAL A 132 8.73 7.63 -2.84
N ILE A 133 7.66 6.95 -2.39
CA ILE A 133 6.97 5.95 -3.23
C ILE A 133 5.58 6.36 -3.70
N LYS A 134 5.07 7.51 -3.25
CA LYS A 134 3.78 8.05 -3.69
C LYS A 134 3.73 9.59 -3.68
N PRO A 135 4.73 10.29 -4.27
CA PRO A 135 4.91 11.73 -4.07
C PRO A 135 3.78 12.56 -4.68
N ILE A 136 3.03 12.00 -5.63
CA ILE A 136 1.89 12.65 -6.27
C ILE A 136 0.63 12.31 -5.45
N PRO A 137 -0.01 13.29 -4.78
CA PRO A 137 -1.17 13.01 -3.93
C PRO A 137 -2.36 12.43 -4.70
N GLN A 138 -2.53 12.81 -5.97
CA GLN A 138 -3.57 12.31 -6.87
C GLN A 138 -3.35 10.86 -7.33
N ASP A 139 -2.14 10.32 -7.19
CA ASP A 139 -1.91 8.90 -7.44
C ASP A 139 -2.77 8.08 -6.46
N ARG A 140 -3.47 7.07 -6.98
CA ARG A 140 -4.43 6.29 -6.19
C ARG A 140 -3.87 4.94 -5.74
N ASN A 141 -2.65 4.60 -6.16
CA ASN A 141 -2.12 3.27 -5.97
C ASN A 141 -0.67 3.31 -5.46
N VAL A 142 -0.31 2.27 -4.72
CA VAL A 142 1.07 1.90 -4.43
C VAL A 142 1.13 0.38 -4.59
N ASN A 143 2.09 -0.10 -5.36
CA ASN A 143 2.32 -1.52 -5.57
C ASN A 143 3.16 -2.10 -4.42
N PRO A 144 3.00 -3.40 -4.08
CA PRO A 144 3.79 -4.06 -3.06
C PRO A 144 5.30 -3.94 -3.27
N GLU A 145 5.77 -3.94 -4.53
CA GLU A 145 7.18 -3.79 -4.89
C GLU A 145 7.74 -2.43 -4.49
N GLU A 146 6.94 -1.38 -4.59
CA GLU A 146 7.32 -0.01 -4.17
C GLU A 146 7.44 0.05 -2.64
N MET A 147 6.55 -0.62 -1.92
CA MET A 147 6.66 -0.75 -0.46
C MET A 147 7.91 -1.53 -0.06
N VAL A 148 8.20 -2.65 -0.74
CA VAL A 148 9.44 -3.43 -0.52
C VAL A 148 10.67 -2.59 -0.82
N TYR A 149 10.64 -1.80 -1.90
CA TYR A 149 11.70 -0.86 -2.25
C TYR A 149 11.92 0.16 -1.13
N TYR A 150 10.86 0.75 -0.56
CA TYR A 150 10.98 1.67 0.57
C TYR A 150 11.69 1.00 1.75
N VAL A 151 11.23 -0.16 2.18
CA VAL A 151 11.80 -0.84 3.36
C VAL A 151 13.29 -1.13 3.15
N ARG A 152 13.66 -1.68 1.98
CA ARG A 152 15.04 -2.10 1.70
C ARG A 152 16.03 -0.95 1.58
N ASN A 153 15.58 0.26 1.27
CA ASN A 153 16.46 1.40 0.99
C ASN A 153 16.35 2.52 2.03
N TYR A 154 15.23 2.63 2.75
CA TYR A 154 14.92 3.78 3.60
C TYR A 154 14.52 3.39 5.05
N ALA A 155 14.14 2.13 5.32
CA ALA A 155 13.75 1.71 6.69
C ALA A 155 14.94 1.17 7.51
N GLY A 156 16.17 1.52 7.13
CA GLY A 156 17.39 1.21 7.89
C GLY A 156 17.72 -0.28 7.94
N TRP A 157 17.54 -0.89 9.12
CA TRP A 157 17.91 -2.28 9.40
C TRP A 157 16.84 -3.30 9.00
N LEU A 158 15.66 -2.84 8.59
CA LEU A 158 14.56 -3.70 8.18
C LEU A 158 14.73 -4.23 6.76
N ARG A 159 14.15 -5.40 6.51
CA ARG A 159 14.07 -6.01 5.18
C ARG A 159 12.65 -6.44 4.92
N ALA A 160 12.24 -6.34 3.66
CA ALA A 160 10.95 -6.81 3.19
C ALA A 160 11.10 -7.76 2.00
N GLU A 161 10.17 -8.69 1.90
CA GLU A 161 9.99 -9.64 0.80
C GLU A 161 8.52 -9.64 0.41
N TYR A 162 8.24 -9.56 -0.89
CA TYR A 162 6.90 -9.78 -1.43
C TYR A 162 6.85 -11.14 -2.13
N ARG A 163 5.83 -11.93 -1.80
CA ARG A 163 5.61 -13.28 -2.34
C ARG A 163 4.13 -13.44 -2.66
N VAL A 164 3.85 -14.16 -3.74
CA VAL A 164 2.49 -14.57 -4.14
C VAL A 164 2.31 -16.07 -3.88
N ASN A 165 1.07 -16.56 -3.96
CA ASN A 165 0.72 -17.98 -3.74
C ASN A 165 1.01 -18.49 -2.32
N GLY A 166 0.73 -17.67 -1.29
CA GLY A 166 0.80 -18.08 0.11
C GLY A 166 -0.29 -19.09 0.52
N SER A 167 -0.15 -19.67 1.71
CA SER A 167 -1.15 -20.57 2.29
C SER A 167 -1.41 -20.25 3.76
N LEU A 168 -2.61 -20.57 4.26
CA LEU A 168 -2.95 -20.36 5.67
C LEU A 168 -1.97 -21.07 6.63
N PRO A 169 -1.51 -22.32 6.38
CA PRO A 169 -0.48 -22.94 7.20
C PRO A 169 0.85 -22.18 7.21
N LEU A 170 1.27 -21.62 6.07
CA LEU A 170 2.49 -20.81 5.99
C LEU A 170 2.35 -19.51 6.79
N LEU A 171 1.21 -18.83 6.65
CA LEU A 171 0.94 -17.60 7.41
C LEU A 171 1.00 -17.86 8.92
N LYS A 172 0.38 -18.95 9.39
CA LYS A 172 0.46 -19.35 10.81
C LYS A 172 1.90 -19.60 11.26
N LYS A 173 2.72 -20.26 10.43
CA LYS A 173 4.15 -20.48 10.74
C LYS A 173 4.97 -19.19 10.81
N LEU A 174 4.62 -18.18 10.03
CA LEU A 174 5.34 -16.89 10.01
C LEU A 174 4.98 -15.97 11.17
N ILE A 175 3.79 -16.11 11.74
CA ILE A 175 3.31 -15.32 12.88
C ILE A 175 3.66 -16.01 14.22
N ALA A 176 3.85 -17.33 14.20
CA ALA A 176 4.03 -18.21 15.36
C ALA A 176 5.30 -17.99 16.20
#